data_AF-A0A9E1XWQ5-F1
#
_entry.id   AF-A0A9E1XWQ5-F1
#
_cell.length_a   1.000
_cell.length_b   1.000
_cell.length_c   1.000
_cell.angle_alpha   90.00
_cell.angle_beta   90.00
_cell.angle_gamma   90.00
#
_symmetry.space_group_name_H-M   'P 1'
#
loop_
_entity.id
_entity.type
_entity.pdbx_description
1 polymer ?
#
loop_
_entity_poly.entity_id
_entity_poly.type
_entity_poly.pdbx_seq_one_letter_code
_entity_poly.pdbx_strand_id
1 'polypeptide(L)'
;MNKQCLKCDSTDFKKKNIRFTPEIKGETVEVIAPAYICKHCHTPLMDSEQIDRLRKETSDAYRKNHDLLSSAEIIHYRNILGMSQKAFAAYLRVGEASVKRWETFFIQDASQDELIRLKCDQQRAEDNSLNVHWINQQPDIYSGNEKFNFERFKNILLIIVQKINTSKIFLNKVLFYIDFGHFKKYGKSITGTRYVPLQYGPCPDNYQAIFQHFVDQGVLKSLKGHRFHANIEPDMGLFDDQEKETVNAVCKLCKEDNGKKLFDLSHQEKGFKETPDFQFISYEYARDLNVTI
;
A
#
# COMPACT_ATOMS: atom_id res chain seq x y z
N MET A 1 22.98 -13.99 43.90
CA MET A 1 24.16 -13.09 43.90
C MET A 1 23.74 -11.75 44.49
N ASN A 2 24.45 -11.28 45.53
CA ASN A 2 24.26 -9.94 46.05
C ASN A 2 24.73 -8.93 45.00
N LYS A 3 23.86 -7.98 44.63
CA LYS A 3 24.16 -6.94 43.63
C LYS A 3 25.07 -5.90 44.29
N GLN A 4 26.26 -5.69 43.73
CA GLN A 4 27.25 -4.71 44.21
C GLN A 4 27.59 -3.72 43.10
N CYS A 5 27.67 -2.44 43.44
CA CYS A 5 27.99 -1.39 42.48
C CYS A 5 29.48 -1.40 42.12
N LEU A 6 29.81 -1.60 40.85
CA LEU A 6 31.19 -1.62 40.35
C LEU A 6 31.96 -0.29 40.50
N LYS A 7 31.27 0.81 40.84
CA LYS A 7 31.86 2.15 41.00
C LYS A 7 32.09 2.57 42.45
N CYS A 8 31.26 2.10 43.39
CA CYS A 8 31.28 2.60 44.77
C CYS A 8 30.99 1.51 45.82
N ASP A 9 30.96 0.24 45.42
CA ASP A 9 30.73 -0.94 46.27
C ASP A 9 29.43 -0.98 47.07
N SER A 10 28.54 0.01 46.90
CA SER A 10 27.22 0.02 47.50
C SER A 10 26.36 -1.13 46.99
N THR A 11 25.58 -1.72 47.90
CA THR A 11 24.58 -2.76 47.63
C THR A 11 23.16 -2.21 47.54
N ASP A 12 22.99 -0.89 47.68
CA ASP A 12 21.68 -0.24 47.65
C ASP A 12 21.32 0.29 46.25
N PHE A 13 20.28 -0.29 45.66
CA PHE A 13 19.81 0.02 44.31
C PHE A 13 18.30 0.28 44.29
N LYS A 14 17.87 1.13 43.36
CA LYS A 14 16.45 1.32 43.00
C LYS A 14 16.21 0.93 41.55
N LYS A 15 15.11 0.24 41.27
CA LYS A 15 14.67 -0.02 39.89
C LYS A 15 14.09 1.26 39.29
N LYS A 16 14.54 1.64 38.09
CA LYS A 16 13.96 2.77 37.35
C LYS A 16 14.05 2.51 35.84
N ASN A 17 13.04 2.95 35.10
CA ASN A 17 13.14 3.05 33.64
C ASN A 17 13.98 4.27 33.29
N ILE A 18 15.06 4.06 32.55
CA ILE A 18 15.95 5.12 32.09
C ILE A 18 16.08 5.09 30.57
N ARG A 19 16.42 6.24 29.99
CA ARG A 19 16.66 6.36 28.57
C ARG A 19 18.06 5.86 28.24
N PHE A 20 18.16 5.05 27.19
CA PHE A 20 19.40 4.59 26.58
C PHE A 20 19.44 4.98 25.11
N THR A 21 20.64 5.17 24.57
CA THR A 21 20.91 5.48 23.16
C THR A 21 21.91 4.48 22.58
N PRO A 22 21.58 3.19 22.53
CA PRO A 22 22.44 2.18 21.92
C PRO A 22 22.60 2.40 20.41
N GLU A 23 23.75 1.96 19.89
CA GLU A 23 24.03 1.89 18.45
C GLU A 23 23.64 0.51 17.91
N ILE A 24 22.94 0.49 16.79
CA ILE A 24 22.52 -0.73 16.08
C ILE A 24 22.64 -0.50 14.58
N LYS A 25 23.37 -1.40 13.89
CA LYS A 25 23.65 -1.29 12.44
C LYS A 25 24.19 0.10 11.99
N GLY A 26 24.95 0.79 12.85
CA GLY A 26 25.53 2.11 12.55
C GLY A 26 24.62 3.31 12.85
N GLU A 27 23.43 3.08 13.42
CA GLU A 27 22.47 4.13 13.80
C GLU A 27 22.20 4.09 15.30
N THR A 28 21.99 5.26 15.92
CA THR A 28 21.61 5.34 17.34
C THR A 28 20.09 5.41 17.48
N VAL A 29 19.52 4.62 18.39
CA VAL A 29 18.06 4.61 18.63
C VAL A 29 17.78 4.91 20.09
N GLU A 30 16.84 5.82 20.36
CA GLU A 30 16.40 6.10 21.73
C GLU A 30 15.44 5.02 22.23
N VAL A 31 15.76 4.38 23.35
CA VAL A 31 14.89 3.38 24.00
C VAL A 31 14.82 3.58 25.51
N ILE A 32 13.69 3.18 26.10
CA ILE A 32 13.48 3.24 27.55
C ILE A 32 13.45 1.82 28.09
N ALA A 33 14.37 1.50 29.00
CA ALA A 33 14.47 0.17 29.59
C ALA A 33 14.68 0.21 31.12
N PRO A 34 14.25 -0.83 31.86
CA PRO A 34 14.44 -0.90 33.29
C PRO A 34 15.90 -1.20 33.65
N ALA A 35 16.49 -0.41 34.54
CA ALA A 35 17.82 -0.64 35.11
C ALA A 35 17.81 -0.49 36.64
N TYR A 36 18.80 -1.09 37.30
CA TYR A 36 19.11 -0.81 38.70
C TYR A 36 19.99 0.42 38.79
N ILE A 37 19.54 1.44 39.49
CA ILE A 37 20.29 2.67 39.73
C ILE A 37 20.85 2.63 41.14
N CYS A 38 22.18 2.69 41.28
CA CYS A 38 22.81 2.81 42.59
C CYS A 38 22.29 4.05 43.31
N LYS A 39 21.80 3.93 44.54
CA LYS A 39 21.29 5.09 45.29
C LYS A 39 22.40 6.06 45.74
N HIS A 40 23.65 5.59 45.76
CA HIS A 40 24.80 6.39 46.19
C HIS A 40 25.44 7.18 45.04
N CYS A 41 25.83 6.51 43.95
CA CYS A 41 26.56 7.15 42.84
C CYS A 41 25.76 7.27 41.54
N HIS A 42 24.48 6.86 41.52
CA HIS A 42 23.58 6.90 40.37
C HIS A 42 24.01 6.10 39.13
N THR A 43 25.03 5.25 39.24
CA THR A 43 25.49 4.40 38.13
C THR A 43 24.44 3.32 37.83
N PRO A 44 24.05 3.15 36.55
CA PRO A 44 23.14 2.10 36.14
C PRO A 44 23.85 0.74 36.10
N LEU A 45 23.14 -0.29 36.54
CA LEU A 45 23.52 -1.69 36.48
C LEU A 45 22.33 -2.47 35.88
N MET A 46 22.59 -3.37 34.95
CA MET A 46 21.59 -4.26 34.39
C MET A 46 22.00 -5.72 34.61
N ASP A 47 21.03 -6.56 34.94
CA ASP A 47 21.21 -8.01 34.87
C ASP A 47 20.95 -8.54 33.45
N SER A 48 21.14 -9.84 33.25
CA SER A 48 21.00 -10.48 31.94
C SER A 48 19.61 -10.30 31.33
N GLU A 49 18.56 -10.38 32.15
CA GLU A 49 17.17 -10.20 31.69
C GLU A 49 16.93 -8.76 31.22
N GLN A 50 17.43 -7.77 31.98
CA GLN A 50 17.34 -6.36 31.61
C GLN A 50 18.14 -6.04 30.34
N ILE A 51 19.30 -6.67 30.15
CA ILE A 51 20.11 -6.51 28.93
C ILE A 51 19.39 -7.11 27.72
N ASP A 52 18.84 -8.31 27.83
CA ASP A 52 18.12 -8.95 26.72
C ASP A 52 16.85 -8.16 26.37
N ARG A 53 16.16 -7.61 27.38
CA ARG A 53 15.07 -6.67 27.15
C ARG A 53 15.55 -5.42 26.42
N LEU A 54 16.63 -4.78 26.87
CA LEU A 54 17.18 -3.60 26.19
C LEU A 54 17.52 -3.91 24.72
N ARG A 55 18.15 -5.05 24.44
CA ARG A 55 18.47 -5.49 23.06
C ARG A 55 17.22 -5.64 22.21
N LYS A 56 16.18 -6.28 22.75
CA LYS A 56 14.90 -6.48 22.06
C LYS A 56 14.22 -5.14 21.74
N GLU A 57 14.08 -4.26 22.73
CA GLU A 57 13.49 -2.93 22.54
C GLU A 57 14.29 -2.09 21.53
N THR A 58 15.62 -2.16 21.58
CA THR A 58 16.51 -1.49 20.61
C THR A 58 16.26 -1.98 19.19
N SER A 59 16.13 -3.30 19.03
CA SER A 59 15.96 -3.93 17.73
C SER A 59 14.57 -3.68 17.14
N ASP A 60 13.54 -3.71 17.98
CA ASP A 60 12.17 -3.38 17.57
C ASP A 60 11.98 -1.89 17.27
N ALA A 61 12.69 -1.00 17.99
CA ALA A 61 12.72 0.42 17.66
C ALA A 61 13.43 0.68 16.32
N TYR A 62 14.54 -0.02 16.04
CA TYR A 62 15.17 0.02 14.70
C TYR A 62 14.20 -0.49 13.61
N ARG A 63 13.57 -1.65 13.82
CA ARG A 63 12.61 -2.24 12.87
C ARG A 63 11.51 -1.26 12.51
N LYS A 64 10.92 -0.61 13.52
CA LYS A 64 9.88 0.40 13.31
C LYS A 64 10.36 1.58 12.46
N ASN A 65 11.57 2.07 12.71
CA ASN A 65 12.13 3.18 11.93
C ASN A 65 12.40 2.81 10.46
N HIS A 66 12.58 1.53 10.17
CA HIS A 66 12.88 0.98 8.84
C HIS A 66 11.71 0.19 8.22
N ASP A 67 10.48 0.34 8.74
CA ASP A 67 9.25 -0.34 8.28
C ASP A 67 9.34 -1.88 8.24
N LEU A 68 10.06 -2.46 9.19
CA LEU A 68 10.18 -3.91 9.38
C LEU A 68 9.25 -4.38 10.51
N LEU A 69 8.80 -5.63 10.41
CA LEU A 69 8.01 -6.28 11.45
C LEU A 69 8.81 -6.40 12.75
N SER A 70 8.20 -5.98 13.86
CA SER A 70 8.69 -6.23 15.20
C SER A 70 8.71 -7.73 15.52
N SER A 71 9.53 -8.10 16.49
CA SER A 71 9.55 -9.47 17.01
C SER A 71 8.15 -9.95 17.46
N ALA A 72 7.34 -9.03 18.01
CA ALA A 72 5.98 -9.33 18.46
C ALA A 72 5.01 -9.56 17.31
N GLU A 73 5.10 -8.81 16.21
CA GLU A 73 4.28 -9.00 15.01
C GLU A 73 4.60 -10.33 14.32
N ILE A 74 5.88 -10.71 14.24
CA ILE A 74 6.28 -12.01 13.69
C ILE A 74 5.70 -13.16 14.53
N ILE A 75 5.79 -13.07 15.86
CA ILE A 75 5.15 -14.04 16.77
C ILE A 75 3.64 -14.06 16.56
N HIS A 76 3.02 -12.90 16.37
CA HIS A 76 1.58 -12.76 16.16
C HIS A 76 1.12 -13.48 14.89
N TYR A 77 1.76 -13.24 13.74
CA TYR A 77 1.45 -13.94 12.49
C TYR A 77 1.58 -15.45 12.63
N ARG A 78 2.67 -15.92 13.26
CA ARG A 78 2.86 -17.36 13.52
C ARG A 78 1.74 -17.94 14.38
N ASN A 79 1.32 -17.21 15.42
CA ASN A 79 0.29 -17.66 16.35
C ASN A 79 -1.10 -17.69 15.72
N ILE A 80 -1.44 -16.72 14.84
CA ILE A 80 -2.70 -16.74 14.07
C ILE A 80 -2.80 -18.03 13.24
N LEU A 81 -1.69 -18.43 12.63
CA LEU A 81 -1.61 -19.66 11.83
C LEU A 81 -1.53 -20.94 12.68
N GLY A 82 -1.46 -20.84 14.01
CA GLY A 82 -1.36 -21.98 14.92
C GLY A 82 -0.07 -22.79 14.77
N MET A 83 1.01 -22.17 14.28
CA MET A 83 2.25 -22.88 13.93
C MET A 83 3.30 -22.84 15.04
N SER A 84 4.05 -23.93 15.19
CA SER A 84 5.33 -23.93 15.93
C SER A 84 6.41 -23.19 15.13
N GLN A 85 7.51 -22.79 15.78
CA GLN A 85 8.63 -22.12 15.08
C GLN A 85 9.19 -22.96 13.92
N LYS A 86 9.28 -24.29 14.10
CA LYS A 86 9.70 -25.23 13.06
C LYS A 86 8.71 -25.30 11.90
N ALA A 87 7.41 -25.39 12.19
CA ALA A 87 6.37 -25.43 11.16
C ALA A 87 6.31 -24.10 10.38
N PHE A 88 6.45 -22.97 11.09
CA PHE A 88 6.46 -21.65 10.48
C PHE A 88 7.68 -21.44 9.57
N ALA A 89 8.87 -21.88 10.00
CA ALA A 89 10.05 -21.84 9.15
C ALA A 89 9.87 -22.67 7.86
N ALA A 90 9.30 -23.87 7.96
CA ALA A 90 8.98 -24.71 6.80
C ALA A 90 7.95 -24.04 5.88
N TYR A 91 6.93 -23.40 6.45
CA TYR A 91 5.90 -22.66 5.71
C TYR A 91 6.48 -21.47 4.92
N LEU A 92 7.36 -20.69 5.56
CA LEU A 92 8.09 -19.59 4.94
C LEU A 92 9.17 -20.07 3.95
N ARG A 93 9.61 -21.34 4.05
CA ARG A 93 10.76 -21.92 3.32
C ARG A 93 12.10 -21.30 3.70
N VAL A 94 12.30 -21.09 5.00
CA VAL A 94 13.53 -20.54 5.59
C VAL A 94 14.11 -21.51 6.62
N GLY A 95 15.36 -21.30 7.01
CA GLY A 95 15.97 -22.12 8.08
C GLY A 95 15.28 -21.90 9.43
N GLU A 96 15.09 -22.97 10.21
CA GLU A 96 14.43 -22.92 11.54
C GLU A 96 15.12 -21.91 12.49
N ALA A 97 16.45 -21.80 12.41
CA ALA A 97 17.23 -20.85 13.19
C ALA A 97 16.92 -19.38 12.85
N SER A 98 16.37 -19.09 11.67
CA SER A 98 15.97 -17.73 11.31
C SER A 98 14.73 -17.29 12.08
N VAL A 99 13.67 -18.11 12.13
CA VAL A 99 12.47 -17.80 12.91
C VAL A 99 12.78 -17.62 14.39
N LYS A 100 13.59 -18.53 14.97
CA LYS A 100 14.05 -18.39 16.37
C LYS A 100 14.75 -17.06 16.64
N ARG A 101 15.58 -16.60 15.70
CA ARG A 101 16.29 -15.32 15.81
C ARG A 101 15.33 -14.13 15.69
N TRP A 102 14.43 -14.15 14.71
CA TRP A 102 13.52 -13.03 14.44
C TRP A 102 12.55 -12.75 15.59
N GLU A 103 12.11 -13.80 16.30
CA GLU A 103 11.25 -13.68 17.49
C GLU A 103 12.00 -13.16 18.75
N THR A 104 13.31 -12.92 18.63
CA THR A 104 14.16 -12.32 19.68
C THR A 104 14.63 -10.92 19.27
N PHE A 105 15.89 -10.56 19.55
CA PHE A 105 16.48 -9.26 19.18
C PHE A 105 17.22 -9.29 17.83
N PHE A 106 17.30 -10.43 17.14
CA PHE A 106 17.97 -10.47 15.84
C PHE A 106 17.03 -10.01 14.72
N ILE A 107 17.43 -8.96 14.01
CA ILE A 107 16.65 -8.30 12.96
C ILE A 107 16.72 -9.09 11.65
N GLN A 108 15.57 -9.32 11.03
CA GLN A 108 15.41 -9.89 9.69
C GLN A 108 15.84 -8.89 8.61
N ASP A 109 16.26 -9.39 7.44
CA ASP A 109 16.42 -8.52 6.28
C ASP A 109 15.07 -8.20 5.64
N ALA A 110 15.02 -7.16 4.81
CA ALA A 110 13.80 -6.69 4.17
C ALA A 110 13.14 -7.75 3.24
N SER A 111 13.93 -8.65 2.63
CA SER A 111 13.39 -9.70 1.76
C SER A 111 12.64 -10.77 2.57
N GLN A 112 13.16 -11.11 3.75
CA GLN A 112 12.53 -12.06 4.67
C GLN A 112 11.30 -11.43 5.35
N ASP A 113 11.37 -10.14 5.64
CA ASP A 113 10.22 -9.37 6.13
C ASP A 113 9.07 -9.41 5.11
N GLU A 114 9.36 -9.07 3.85
CA GLU A 114 8.38 -9.12 2.77
C GLU A 114 7.82 -10.52 2.58
N LEU A 115 8.65 -11.56 2.65
CA LEU A 115 8.21 -12.95 2.57
C LEU A 115 7.21 -13.34 3.69
N ILE A 116 7.44 -12.86 4.91
CA ILE A 116 6.51 -13.06 6.03
C ILE A 116 5.19 -12.37 5.71
N ARG A 117 5.22 -11.09 5.32
CA ARG A 117 4.00 -10.34 4.99
C ARG A 117 3.23 -10.98 3.84
N LEU A 118 3.87 -11.31 2.73
CA LEU A 118 3.24 -11.96 1.57
C LEU A 118 2.55 -13.28 1.90
N LYS A 119 3.06 -14.03 2.88
CA LYS A 119 2.50 -15.32 3.27
C LYS A 119 1.48 -15.21 4.42
N CYS A 120 1.59 -14.20 5.28
CA CYS A 120 0.82 -14.11 6.51
C CYS A 120 -0.20 -12.97 6.54
N ASP A 121 -0.10 -12.02 5.61
CA ASP A 121 -0.97 -10.85 5.49
C ASP A 121 -1.74 -10.94 4.17
N GLN A 122 -3.06 -11.14 4.27
CA GLN A 122 -3.93 -11.26 3.11
C GLN A 122 -3.87 -10.00 2.23
N GLN A 123 -3.90 -8.81 2.83
CA GLN A 123 -3.88 -7.56 2.07
C GLN A 123 -2.57 -7.44 1.32
N ARG A 124 -1.44 -7.72 1.97
CA ARG A 124 -0.13 -7.67 1.30
C ARG A 124 -0.05 -8.66 0.13
N ALA A 125 -0.60 -9.86 0.30
CA ALA A 125 -0.64 -10.87 -0.74
C ALA A 125 -1.50 -10.44 -1.95
N GLU A 126 -2.67 -9.85 -1.71
CA GLU A 126 -3.54 -9.29 -2.73
C GLU A 126 -2.86 -8.14 -3.48
N ASP A 127 -2.24 -7.21 -2.76
CA ASP A 127 -1.50 -6.09 -3.32
C ASP A 127 -0.37 -6.56 -4.25
N ASN A 128 0.37 -7.59 -3.82
CA ASN A 128 1.42 -8.19 -4.63
C ASN A 128 0.87 -8.94 -5.85
N SER A 129 -0.24 -9.68 -5.70
CA SER A 129 -0.91 -10.36 -6.81
C SER A 129 -1.35 -9.38 -7.89
N LEU A 130 -1.98 -8.29 -7.47
CA LEU A 130 -2.37 -7.16 -8.30
C LEU A 130 -1.17 -6.57 -9.03
N ASN A 131 -0.10 -6.23 -8.31
CA ASN A 131 1.14 -5.72 -8.90
C ASN A 131 1.75 -6.68 -9.94
N VAL A 132 1.84 -7.98 -9.64
CA VAL A 132 2.38 -9.00 -10.56
C VAL A 132 1.49 -9.16 -11.79
N HIS A 133 0.16 -9.15 -11.61
CA HIS A 133 -0.81 -9.27 -12.69
C HIS A 133 -0.64 -8.15 -13.72
N TRP A 134 -0.31 -6.93 -13.28
CA TRP A 134 -0.17 -5.79 -14.18
C TRP A 134 1.25 -5.53 -14.68
N ILE A 135 2.29 -5.75 -13.87
CA ILE A 135 3.70 -5.54 -14.28
C ILE A 135 4.08 -6.40 -15.48
N ASN A 136 3.47 -7.57 -15.64
CA ASN A 136 3.75 -8.48 -16.75
C ASN A 136 2.93 -8.19 -18.01
N GLN A 137 1.98 -7.25 -17.99
CA GLN A 137 1.20 -6.91 -19.17
C GLN A 137 2.04 -6.06 -20.12
N GLN A 138 2.14 -6.53 -21.36
CA GLN A 138 2.72 -5.74 -22.44
C GLN A 138 1.69 -4.72 -22.94
N PRO A 139 2.13 -3.53 -23.38
CA PRO A 139 1.26 -2.59 -24.05
C PRO A 139 0.64 -3.21 -25.28
N ASP A 140 -0.68 -3.08 -25.42
CA ASP A 140 -1.42 -3.52 -26.60
C ASP A 140 -2.63 -2.61 -26.85
N ILE A 141 -3.40 -2.94 -27.88
CA ILE A 141 -4.60 -2.17 -28.23
C ILE A 141 -5.69 -2.19 -27.14
N TYR A 142 -5.64 -3.12 -26.19
CA TYR A 142 -6.60 -3.20 -25.08
C TYR A 142 -6.18 -2.39 -23.86
N SER A 143 -4.92 -1.97 -23.79
CA SER A 143 -4.40 -1.01 -22.80
C SER A 143 -4.20 0.39 -23.38
N GLY A 144 -4.59 0.60 -24.64
CA GLY A 144 -4.39 1.85 -25.35
C GLY A 144 -2.92 2.14 -25.61
N ASN A 145 -2.16 1.12 -26.01
CA ASN A 145 -0.73 1.18 -26.34
C ASN A 145 0.20 1.64 -25.20
N GLU A 146 -0.29 1.64 -23.96
CA GLU A 146 0.50 1.97 -22.77
C GLU A 146 0.53 0.79 -21.80
N LYS A 147 1.61 0.70 -21.02
CA LYS A 147 1.68 -0.25 -19.91
C LYS A 147 0.84 0.28 -18.76
N PHE A 148 0.04 -0.58 -18.13
CA PHE A 148 -0.70 -0.17 -16.93
C PHE A 148 0.25 0.42 -15.89
N ASN A 149 -0.07 1.63 -15.43
CA ASN A 149 0.71 2.35 -14.44
C ASN A 149 -0.17 2.65 -13.22
N PHE A 150 0.08 1.90 -12.15
CA PHE A 150 -0.68 1.97 -10.91
C PHE A 150 -0.66 3.36 -10.26
N GLU A 151 0.50 4.03 -10.28
CA GLU A 151 0.64 5.38 -9.75
C GLU A 151 -0.15 6.40 -10.57
N ARG A 152 -0.12 6.31 -11.90
CA ARG A 152 -0.93 7.19 -12.76
C ARG A 152 -2.42 6.93 -12.57
N PHE A 153 -2.85 5.67 -12.48
CA PHE A 153 -4.24 5.32 -12.17
C PHE A 153 -4.71 5.91 -10.83
N LYS A 154 -3.91 5.71 -9.76
CA LYS A 154 -4.16 6.28 -8.42
C LYS A 154 -4.34 7.80 -8.49
N ASN A 155 -3.42 8.49 -9.16
CA ASN A 155 -3.42 9.95 -9.22
C ASN A 155 -4.58 10.50 -10.09
N ILE A 156 -4.94 9.84 -11.19
CA ILE A 156 -6.16 10.18 -11.94
C ILE A 156 -7.40 10.00 -11.04
N LEU A 157 -7.50 8.89 -10.30
CA LEU A 157 -8.63 8.65 -9.40
C LEU A 157 -8.73 9.72 -8.30
N LEU A 158 -7.60 10.11 -7.71
CA LEU A 158 -7.54 11.22 -6.73
C LEU A 158 -8.04 12.53 -7.35
N ILE A 159 -7.59 12.87 -8.56
CA ILE A 159 -8.05 14.07 -9.29
C ILE A 159 -9.57 14.02 -9.51
N ILE A 160 -10.11 12.89 -9.98
CA ILE A 160 -11.54 12.72 -10.22
C ILE A 160 -12.32 12.89 -8.92
N VAL A 161 -11.92 12.22 -7.84
CA VAL A 161 -12.62 12.25 -6.54
C VAL A 161 -12.60 13.65 -5.91
N GLN A 162 -11.51 14.40 -6.08
CA GLN A 162 -11.42 15.79 -5.62
C GLN A 162 -12.27 16.74 -6.48
N LYS A 163 -12.27 16.56 -7.80
CA LYS A 163 -12.96 17.48 -8.72
C LYS A 163 -14.44 17.17 -8.84
N ILE A 164 -14.86 15.92 -8.73
CA ILE A 164 -16.22 15.47 -9.08
C ILE A 164 -16.88 14.78 -7.88
N ASN A 165 -18.03 15.31 -7.49
CA ASN A 165 -18.84 14.80 -6.39
C ASN A 165 -19.72 13.63 -6.86
N THR A 166 -19.16 12.42 -6.97
CA THR A 166 -19.83 11.28 -7.64
C THR A 166 -19.74 9.93 -6.91
N SER A 167 -20.49 8.94 -7.41
CA SER A 167 -20.56 7.57 -6.88
C SER A 167 -19.41 6.70 -7.38
N LYS A 168 -19.11 5.61 -6.66
CA LYS A 168 -18.06 4.64 -7.03
C LYS A 168 -18.21 4.10 -8.45
N ILE A 169 -19.43 3.79 -8.87
CA ILE A 169 -19.72 3.23 -10.20
C ILE A 169 -19.45 4.26 -11.30
N PHE A 170 -19.77 5.54 -11.04
CA PHE A 170 -19.55 6.58 -12.03
C PHE A 170 -18.07 6.91 -12.24
N LEU A 171 -17.21 6.74 -11.22
CA LEU A 171 -15.75 6.92 -11.36
C LEU A 171 -15.17 6.06 -12.49
N ASN A 172 -15.64 4.82 -12.63
CA ASN A 172 -15.23 3.91 -13.70
C ASN A 172 -15.50 4.49 -15.10
N LYS A 173 -16.65 5.14 -15.27
CA LYS A 173 -17.04 5.78 -16.53
C LYS A 173 -16.17 7.00 -16.82
N VAL A 174 -15.90 7.82 -15.81
CA VAL A 174 -15.01 8.99 -15.96
C VAL A 174 -13.60 8.55 -16.35
N LEU A 175 -13.07 7.52 -15.69
CA LEU A 175 -11.79 6.91 -16.05
C LEU A 175 -11.78 6.44 -17.52
N PHE A 176 -12.81 5.71 -17.94
CA PHE A 176 -12.96 5.24 -19.32
C PHE A 176 -12.87 6.40 -20.32
N TYR A 177 -13.60 7.50 -20.11
CA TYR A 177 -13.55 8.66 -21.00
C TYR A 177 -12.21 9.40 -20.99
N ILE A 178 -11.51 9.43 -19.84
CA ILE A 178 -10.16 10.00 -19.78
C ILE A 178 -9.21 9.20 -20.66
N ASP A 179 -9.17 7.88 -20.50
CA ASP A 179 -8.23 7.04 -21.25
C ASP A 179 -8.61 6.93 -22.73
N PHE A 180 -9.87 6.63 -23.06
CA PHE A 180 -10.31 6.52 -24.45
C PHE A 180 -10.31 7.88 -25.16
N GLY A 181 -10.61 8.97 -24.44
CA GLY A 181 -10.53 10.33 -24.97
C GLY A 181 -9.09 10.73 -25.30
N HIS A 182 -8.14 10.45 -24.41
CA HIS A 182 -6.72 10.69 -24.67
C HIS A 182 -6.23 9.84 -25.84
N PHE A 183 -6.59 8.56 -25.88
CA PHE A 183 -6.24 7.67 -26.97
C PHE A 183 -6.80 8.14 -28.32
N LYS A 184 -8.03 8.63 -28.37
CA LYS A 184 -8.64 9.20 -29.59
C LYS A 184 -7.81 10.36 -30.16
N LYS A 185 -7.24 11.20 -29.29
CA LYS A 185 -6.50 12.41 -29.68
C LYS A 185 -5.01 12.13 -29.98
N TYR A 186 -4.40 11.20 -29.25
CA TYR A 186 -2.93 11.03 -29.24
C TYR A 186 -2.43 9.60 -29.52
N GLY A 187 -3.33 8.62 -29.67
CA GLY A 187 -2.97 7.23 -29.98
C GLY A 187 -2.42 6.41 -28.81
N LYS A 188 -2.43 6.97 -27.60
CA LYS A 188 -2.03 6.32 -26.35
C LYS A 188 -3.01 6.66 -25.22
N SER A 189 -3.24 5.74 -24.27
CA SER A 189 -4.02 6.01 -23.05
C SER A 189 -3.19 6.76 -22.01
N ILE A 190 -3.81 7.20 -20.90
CA ILE A 190 -3.08 7.84 -19.80
C ILE A 190 -2.62 6.79 -18.80
N THR A 191 -3.51 5.87 -18.41
CA THR A 191 -3.25 4.95 -17.30
C THR A 191 -2.81 3.55 -17.73
N GLY A 192 -2.96 3.19 -19.00
CA GLY A 192 -2.71 1.82 -19.49
C GLY A 192 -3.76 0.80 -19.01
N THR A 193 -4.91 1.27 -18.52
CA THR A 193 -5.98 0.42 -17.97
C THR A 193 -6.73 -0.29 -19.08
N ARG A 194 -7.06 -1.57 -18.84
CA ARG A 194 -7.98 -2.36 -19.68
C ARG A 194 -9.39 -2.25 -19.14
N TYR A 195 -10.39 -2.22 -20.01
CA TYR A 195 -11.79 -2.05 -19.64
C TYR A 195 -12.63 -3.25 -20.06
N VAL A 196 -13.61 -3.61 -19.27
CA VAL A 196 -14.61 -4.66 -19.57
C VAL A 196 -16.03 -4.07 -19.55
N PRO A 197 -16.95 -4.56 -20.40
CA PRO A 197 -18.35 -4.17 -20.32
C PRO A 197 -19.02 -4.90 -19.14
N LEU A 198 -19.56 -4.13 -18.18
CA LEU A 198 -20.36 -4.67 -17.07
C LEU A 198 -21.76 -4.04 -17.08
N GLN A 199 -22.68 -4.61 -16.28
CA GLN A 199 -24.09 -4.19 -16.21
C GLN A 199 -24.32 -2.67 -16.11
N TYR A 200 -23.40 -1.94 -15.46
CA TYR A 200 -23.53 -0.50 -15.22
C TYR A 200 -22.60 0.37 -16.07
N GLY A 201 -21.99 -0.17 -17.13
CA GLY A 201 -21.10 0.55 -18.05
C GLY A 201 -19.69 -0.05 -18.12
N PRO A 202 -18.79 0.60 -18.90
CA PRO A 202 -17.40 0.17 -19.00
C PRO A 202 -16.69 0.39 -17.66
N CYS A 203 -15.97 -0.62 -17.21
CA CYS A 203 -15.24 -0.60 -15.94
C CYS A 203 -13.79 -1.02 -16.14
N PRO A 204 -12.82 -0.39 -15.44
CA PRO A 204 -11.47 -0.93 -15.34
C PRO A 204 -11.50 -2.39 -14.91
N ASP A 205 -10.64 -3.21 -15.50
CA ASP A 205 -10.41 -4.56 -15.01
C ASP A 205 -9.95 -4.53 -13.54
N ASN A 206 -10.47 -5.45 -12.72
CA ASN A 206 -10.19 -5.53 -11.29
C ASN A 206 -10.43 -4.22 -10.48
N TYR A 207 -11.28 -3.29 -10.95
CA TYR A 207 -11.49 -1.99 -10.30
C TYR A 207 -11.90 -2.08 -8.82
N GLN A 208 -12.66 -3.10 -8.43
CA GLN A 208 -13.11 -3.28 -7.05
C GLN A 208 -11.94 -3.52 -6.11
N ALA A 209 -11.02 -4.41 -6.49
CA ALA A 209 -9.82 -4.71 -5.73
C ALA A 209 -8.88 -3.50 -5.68
N ILE A 210 -8.71 -2.78 -6.80
CA ILE A 210 -7.90 -1.55 -6.85
C ILE A 210 -8.46 -0.47 -5.90
N PHE A 211 -9.77 -0.23 -5.95
CA PHE A 211 -10.39 0.78 -5.10
C PHE A 211 -10.34 0.39 -3.62
N GLN A 212 -10.50 -0.90 -3.31
CA GLN A 212 -10.40 -1.41 -1.94
C GLN A 212 -8.98 -1.25 -1.40
N HIS A 213 -7.97 -1.63 -2.20
CA HIS A 213 -6.56 -1.40 -1.88
C HIS A 213 -6.27 0.07 -1.52
N PHE A 214 -6.77 1.03 -2.31
CA PHE A 214 -6.57 2.45 -1.98
C PHE A 214 -7.30 2.89 -0.70
N VAL A 215 -8.39 2.24 -0.32
CA VAL A 215 -9.04 2.49 0.96
C VAL A 215 -8.20 1.94 2.11
N ASP A 216 -7.67 0.74 1.97
CA ASP A 216 -6.90 0.06 3.03
C ASP A 216 -5.54 0.73 3.26
N GLN A 217 -4.90 1.23 2.20
CA GLN A 217 -3.70 2.06 2.28
C GLN A 217 -3.96 3.51 2.75
N GLY A 218 -5.23 3.85 3.04
CA GLY A 218 -5.61 5.18 3.52
C GLY A 218 -5.50 6.30 2.47
N VAL A 219 -5.29 5.97 1.20
CA VAL A 219 -5.27 6.92 0.07
C VAL A 219 -6.66 7.50 -0.17
N LEU A 220 -7.69 6.64 -0.11
CA LEU A 220 -9.10 7.01 -0.21
C LEU A 220 -9.83 6.69 1.09
N LYS A 221 -10.88 7.46 1.39
CA LYS A 221 -11.83 7.17 2.46
C LYS A 221 -13.20 6.89 1.89
N SER A 222 -13.77 5.72 2.19
CA SER A 222 -15.15 5.41 1.82
C SER A 222 -16.12 6.22 2.70
N LEU A 223 -17.01 6.97 2.06
CA LEU A 223 -18.07 7.76 2.70
C LEU A 223 -19.44 7.07 2.57
N LYS A 224 -20.42 7.54 3.36
CA LYS A 224 -21.83 7.15 3.19
C LYS A 224 -22.31 7.48 1.77
N GLY A 225 -23.23 6.66 1.24
CA GLY A 225 -23.79 6.84 -0.11
C GLY A 225 -22.90 6.36 -1.25
N HIS A 226 -21.98 5.42 -1.01
CA HIS A 226 -21.08 4.84 -2.02
C HIS A 226 -20.22 5.90 -2.72
N ARG A 227 -19.52 6.71 -1.93
CA ARG A 227 -18.63 7.77 -2.41
C ARG A 227 -17.24 7.66 -1.81
N PHE A 228 -16.26 8.30 -2.44
CA PHE A 228 -14.90 8.41 -1.90
C PHE A 228 -14.56 9.85 -1.54
N HIS A 229 -13.61 9.99 -0.63
CA HIS A 229 -12.87 11.21 -0.34
C HIS A 229 -11.38 10.90 -0.48
N ALA A 230 -10.63 11.81 -1.12
CA ALA A 230 -9.18 11.72 -1.22
C ALA A 230 -8.56 12.18 0.10
N ASN A 231 -7.76 11.33 0.75
CA ASN A 231 -7.03 11.69 1.97
C ASN A 231 -5.65 12.28 1.69
N ILE A 232 -5.17 12.16 0.44
CA ILE A 232 -3.89 12.69 -0.02
C ILE A 232 -4.09 13.51 -1.29
N GLU A 233 -3.15 14.38 -1.60
CA GLU A 233 -3.14 15.16 -2.84
C GLU A 233 -2.58 14.34 -4.01
N PRO A 234 -3.12 14.51 -5.24
CA PRO A 234 -2.55 13.90 -6.42
C PRO A 234 -1.21 14.55 -6.80
N ASP A 235 -0.25 13.71 -7.18
CA ASP A 235 0.99 14.15 -7.82
C ASP A 235 0.74 14.52 -9.29
N MET A 236 0.59 15.81 -9.53
CA MET A 236 0.41 16.38 -10.88
C MET A 236 1.69 16.35 -11.72
N GLY A 237 2.85 16.06 -11.13
CA GLY A 237 4.13 15.92 -11.83
C GLY A 237 4.22 14.65 -12.69
N LEU A 238 3.32 13.69 -12.46
CA LEU A 238 3.25 12.45 -13.23
C LEU A 238 2.65 12.61 -14.63
N PHE A 239 2.00 13.74 -14.91
CA PHE A 239 1.26 13.97 -16.15
C PHE A 239 1.86 15.11 -16.97
N ASP A 240 1.90 14.93 -18.29
CA ASP A 240 2.25 16.02 -19.21
C ASP A 240 1.06 16.99 -19.41
N ASP A 241 1.29 18.07 -20.15
CA ASP A 241 0.25 19.10 -20.36
C ASP A 241 -0.93 18.60 -21.20
N GLN A 242 -0.69 17.67 -22.14
CA GLN A 242 -1.73 17.08 -22.98
C GLN A 242 -2.63 16.14 -22.16
N GLU A 243 -2.04 15.36 -21.27
CA GLU A 243 -2.72 14.47 -20.33
C GLU A 243 -3.56 15.29 -19.34
N LYS A 244 -2.98 16.35 -18.75
CA LYS A 244 -3.70 17.27 -17.87
C LYS A 244 -4.88 17.94 -18.58
N GLU A 245 -4.71 18.35 -19.83
CA GLU A 245 -5.78 18.94 -20.64
C GLU A 245 -6.94 17.96 -20.79
N THR A 246 -6.67 16.70 -21.20
CA THR A 246 -7.71 15.66 -21.33
C THR A 246 -8.45 15.44 -20.00
N VAL A 247 -7.72 15.25 -18.90
CA VAL A 247 -8.32 15.01 -17.57
C VAL A 247 -9.21 16.17 -17.15
N ASN A 248 -8.75 17.41 -17.38
CA ASN A 248 -9.51 18.62 -17.07
C ASN A 248 -10.77 18.75 -17.94
N ALA A 249 -10.67 18.44 -19.23
CA ALA A 249 -11.80 18.48 -20.17
C ALA A 249 -12.90 17.50 -19.75
N VAL A 250 -12.55 16.23 -19.46
CA VAL A 250 -13.53 15.24 -18.99
C VAL A 250 -14.12 15.64 -17.64
N CYS A 251 -13.30 16.10 -16.68
CA CYS A 251 -13.81 16.56 -15.38
C CYS A 251 -14.76 17.75 -15.52
N LYS A 252 -14.50 18.67 -16.47
CA LYS A 252 -15.36 19.81 -16.75
C LYS A 252 -16.69 19.34 -17.34
N LEU A 253 -16.67 18.44 -18.33
CA LEU A 253 -17.88 17.85 -18.92
C LEU A 253 -18.77 17.21 -17.85
N CYS A 254 -18.19 16.49 -16.87
CA CYS A 254 -18.98 15.92 -15.78
C CYS A 254 -19.62 16.98 -14.87
N LYS A 255 -19.00 18.15 -14.70
CA LYS A 255 -19.54 19.21 -13.83
C LYS A 255 -20.70 19.97 -14.45
N GLU A 256 -20.77 20.03 -15.78
CA GLU A 256 -21.80 20.79 -16.50
C GLU A 256 -23.21 20.25 -16.24
N ASP A 257 -23.37 18.93 -16.07
CA ASP A 257 -24.67 18.28 -15.89
C ASP A 257 -24.68 17.21 -14.79
N ASN A 258 -23.73 17.29 -13.84
CA ASN A 258 -23.48 16.28 -12.81
C ASN A 258 -23.22 14.87 -13.36
N GLY A 259 -22.66 14.77 -14.57
CA GLY A 259 -22.20 13.53 -15.17
C GLY A 259 -23.30 12.75 -15.88
N LYS A 260 -24.51 13.30 -16.00
CA LYS A 260 -25.66 12.64 -16.61
C LYS A 260 -25.37 12.24 -18.06
N LYS A 261 -24.81 13.15 -18.86
CA LYS A 261 -24.44 12.89 -20.27
C LYS A 261 -23.47 11.74 -20.40
N LEU A 262 -22.37 11.73 -19.65
CA LEU A 262 -21.40 10.63 -19.71
C LEU A 262 -21.99 9.32 -19.21
N PHE A 263 -22.87 9.38 -18.19
CA PHE A 263 -23.56 8.20 -17.68
C PHE A 263 -24.43 7.56 -18.76
N ASP A 264 -25.25 8.35 -19.45
CA ASP A 264 -26.15 7.90 -20.51
C ASP A 264 -25.33 7.40 -21.72
N LEU A 265 -24.36 8.20 -22.18
CA LEU A 265 -23.51 7.87 -23.33
C LEU A 265 -22.72 6.58 -23.12
N SER A 266 -22.23 6.32 -21.90
CA SER A 266 -21.36 5.16 -21.64
C SER A 266 -22.00 3.81 -21.97
N HIS A 267 -23.33 3.71 -21.89
CA HIS A 267 -24.08 2.51 -22.30
C HIS A 267 -24.43 2.50 -23.79
N GLN A 268 -24.29 3.64 -24.46
CA GLN A 268 -24.53 3.82 -25.88
C GLN A 268 -23.27 3.65 -26.72
N GLU A 269 -22.08 3.78 -26.11
CA GLU A 269 -20.81 3.66 -26.80
C GLU A 269 -20.67 2.31 -27.51
N LYS A 270 -20.16 2.36 -28.73
CA LYS A 270 -20.02 1.18 -29.60
C LYS A 270 -19.18 0.09 -28.95
N GLY A 271 -18.06 0.47 -28.33
CA GLY A 271 -17.19 -0.47 -27.63
C GLY A 271 -17.85 -1.15 -26.43
N PHE A 272 -18.79 -0.50 -25.75
CA PHE A 272 -19.56 -1.12 -24.68
C PHE A 272 -20.58 -2.13 -25.21
N LYS A 273 -21.24 -1.84 -26.33
CA LYS A 273 -22.29 -2.69 -26.92
C LYS A 273 -21.78 -3.90 -27.69
N GLU A 274 -20.68 -3.72 -28.42
CA GLU A 274 -20.16 -4.74 -29.36
C GLU A 274 -19.13 -5.67 -28.72
N THR A 275 -18.57 -5.30 -27.56
CA THR A 275 -17.64 -6.17 -26.83
C THR A 275 -18.44 -7.22 -26.04
N PRO A 276 -18.15 -8.51 -26.19
CA PRO A 276 -18.79 -9.55 -25.38
C PRO A 276 -18.51 -9.39 -23.89
N ASP A 277 -19.45 -9.86 -23.05
CA ASP A 277 -19.26 -9.91 -21.61
C ASP A 277 -17.93 -10.59 -21.25
N PHE A 278 -17.25 -10.05 -20.24
CA PHE A 278 -15.95 -10.53 -19.74
C PHE A 278 -14.78 -10.45 -20.73
N GLN A 279 -14.93 -9.79 -21.88
CA GLN A 279 -13.83 -9.46 -22.79
C GLN A 279 -13.39 -8.01 -22.65
N PHE A 280 -12.13 -7.73 -23.02
CA PHE A 280 -11.60 -6.37 -23.01
C PHE A 280 -12.15 -5.54 -24.18
N ILE A 281 -12.57 -4.32 -23.87
CA ILE A 281 -12.97 -3.32 -24.86
C ILE A 281 -11.70 -2.83 -25.56
N SER A 282 -11.63 -3.01 -26.88
CA SER A 282 -10.54 -2.49 -27.70
C SER A 282 -10.54 -0.95 -27.69
N TYR A 283 -9.37 -0.33 -27.54
CA TYR A 283 -9.25 1.12 -27.69
C TYR A 283 -9.51 1.61 -29.12
N GLU A 284 -9.58 0.73 -30.12
CA GLU A 284 -10.01 1.11 -31.48
C GLU A 284 -11.40 1.75 -31.51
N TYR A 285 -12.27 1.40 -30.56
CA TYR A 285 -13.58 2.02 -30.41
C TYR A 285 -13.51 3.49 -29.98
N ALA A 286 -12.35 4.00 -29.58
CA ALA A 286 -12.16 5.41 -29.23
C ALA A 286 -12.51 6.35 -30.40
N ARG A 287 -12.30 5.91 -31.65
CA ARG A 287 -12.67 6.68 -32.85
C ARG A 287 -14.17 6.97 -32.93
N ASP A 288 -14.98 6.07 -32.38
CA ASP A 288 -16.44 6.08 -32.42
C ASP A 288 -17.06 6.70 -31.14
N LEU A 289 -16.25 7.27 -30.22
CA LEU A 289 -16.77 7.90 -29.00
C LEU A 289 -17.76 9.02 -29.32
N ASN A 290 -18.92 8.96 -28.67
CA ASN A 290 -20.04 9.90 -28.85
C ASN A 290 -19.87 11.22 -28.07
N VAL A 291 -18.71 11.43 -27.49
CA VAL A 291 -18.33 12.67 -26.79
C VAL A 291 -17.08 13.28 -27.42
N THR A 292 -17.07 14.61 -27.51
CA THR A 292 -15.89 15.40 -27.88
C THR A 292 -15.19 15.83 -26.60
N ILE A 293 -13.92 15.45 -26.46
CA ILE A 293 -13.05 15.69 -25.30
C ILE A 293 -11.88 16.54 -25.75
#